data_AF-A0A7J6VTP4-F1
#
_entry.id   AF-A0A7J6VTP4-F1
#
_cell.length_a   1.000
_cell.length_b   1.000
_cell.length_c   1.000
_cell.angle_alpha   90.00
_cell.angle_beta   90.00
_cell.angle_gamma   90.00
#
_symmetry.space_group_name_H-M   'P 1'
#
loop_
_entity.id
_entity.type
_entity.pdbx_description
1 polymer ?
#
loop_
_entity_poly.entity_id
_entity_poly.type
_entity_poly.pdbx_seq_one_letter_code
_entity_poly.pdbx_strand_id
1 'polypeptide(L)'
;EHILKVSFYGLTDASQAIIDASYDLSVVDSNSLRFIFKYAPEAAKELQIDSEFSLENIEQSDQRTWTVLFPVSLLFSGSLKFPSKADNMLKHYSKFPHLSSYYPISSTGTRKVFLELSLGSLEEVWVAVLNITGPLSNWSFADSHLAAPEMVRGGPPSHICRLSGRSQQSWTFWLEANSSGPLRVDLAVLDQYMADDLRTLKSLFPKWIDVTAYSSFISTYAF
;
A
#
# COMPACT_ATOMS: atom_id res chain seq x y z
N GLU A 1 23.06 -7.75 12.57
CA GLU A 1 21.64 -7.60 12.93
C GLU A 1 20.85 -7.90 11.68
N HIS A 2 19.89 -8.84 11.75
CA HIS A 2 19.13 -9.28 10.59
C HIS A 2 17.84 -8.49 10.51
N ILE A 3 17.52 -7.90 9.37
CA ILE A 3 16.35 -7.02 9.25
C ILE A 3 15.32 -7.69 8.34
N LEU A 4 14.19 -8.04 8.95
CA LEU A 4 13.01 -8.56 8.27
C LEU A 4 11.91 -7.52 8.28
N LYS A 5 11.35 -7.26 7.11
CA LYS A 5 10.14 -6.48 6.94
C LYS A 5 8.96 -7.44 6.78
N VAL A 6 7.90 -7.22 7.55
CA VAL A 6 6.63 -7.93 7.46
C VAL A 6 5.52 -6.92 7.25
N SER A 7 4.94 -6.86 6.07
CA SER A 7 3.83 -5.96 5.78
C SER A 7 2.53 -6.72 5.59
N PHE A 8 1.50 -6.41 6.37
CA PHE A 8 0.14 -6.74 5.97
C PHE A 8 -0.24 -5.85 4.79
N TYR A 9 -0.77 -6.45 3.73
CA TYR A 9 -1.23 -5.76 2.54
C TYR A 9 -2.72 -6.06 2.35
N GLY A 10 -3.55 -5.02 2.43
CA GLY A 10 -4.98 -5.11 2.15
C GLY A 10 -5.33 -4.34 0.88
N LEU A 11 -5.92 -5.02 -0.09
CA LEU A 11 -6.53 -4.40 -1.25
C LEU A 11 -7.99 -4.09 -0.93
N THR A 12 -8.36 -2.82 -1.01
CA THR A 12 -9.72 -2.36 -0.82
C THR A 12 -10.34 -1.89 -2.12
N ASP A 13 -11.64 -2.10 -2.26
CA ASP A 13 -12.41 -1.58 -3.37
C ASP A 13 -12.96 -0.16 -3.08
N ALA A 14 -13.69 0.40 -4.05
CA ALA A 14 -14.33 1.69 -3.88
C ALA A 14 -15.43 1.69 -2.79
N SER A 15 -15.98 0.53 -2.42
CA SER A 15 -16.97 0.38 -1.34
C SER A 15 -16.34 0.27 0.05
N GLN A 16 -15.01 0.37 0.15
CA GLN A 16 -14.22 0.19 1.38
C GLN A 16 -14.24 -1.25 1.91
N ALA A 17 -14.56 -2.23 1.07
CA ALA A 17 -14.44 -3.64 1.41
C ALA A 17 -13.03 -4.14 1.09
N ILE A 18 -12.45 -4.97 1.96
CA ILE A 18 -11.20 -5.69 1.65
C ILE A 18 -11.55 -6.83 0.68
N ILE A 19 -10.97 -6.77 -0.52
CA ILE A 19 -11.17 -7.78 -1.57
C ILE A 19 -10.04 -8.79 -1.64
N ASP A 20 -8.85 -8.43 -1.16
CA ASP A 20 -7.70 -9.32 -1.07
C ASP A 20 -6.79 -8.90 0.09
N ALA A 21 -6.13 -9.88 0.72
CA ALA A 21 -5.24 -9.66 1.85
C ALA A 21 -4.07 -10.65 1.85
N SER A 22 -2.87 -10.13 2.09
CA SER A 22 -1.65 -10.94 2.16
C SER A 22 -0.64 -10.35 3.14
N TYR A 23 0.30 -11.17 3.57
CA TYR A 23 1.55 -10.72 4.18
C TYR A 23 2.64 -10.70 3.11
N ASP A 24 3.28 -9.56 2.90
CA ASP A 24 4.49 -9.42 2.10
C ASP A 24 5.70 -9.38 3.05
N LEU A 25 6.54 -10.40 2.95
CA LEU A 25 7.77 -10.52 3.71
C LEU A 25 8.96 -10.21 2.82
N SER A 26 9.86 -9.37 3.32
CA SER A 26 11.04 -8.93 2.58
C SER A 26 12.25 -8.84 3.51
N VAL A 27 13.40 -9.27 3.03
CA VAL A 27 14.67 -9.16 3.75
C VAL A 27 15.44 -7.94 3.25
N VAL A 28 16.10 -7.24 4.17
CA VAL A 28 16.96 -6.08 3.85
C VAL A 28 18.44 -6.47 3.83
N ASP A 29 18.78 -7.65 4.38
CA ASP A 29 20.14 -8.18 4.41
C ASP A 29 20.37 -9.26 3.33
N SER A 30 21.57 -9.85 3.32
CA SER A 30 21.97 -10.86 2.34
C SER A 30 21.38 -12.27 2.57
N ASN A 31 20.59 -12.49 3.62
CA ASN A 31 20.02 -13.79 3.95
C ASN A 31 18.70 -13.97 3.23
N SER A 32 18.44 -15.18 2.77
CA SER A 32 17.16 -15.52 2.16
C SER A 32 16.07 -15.71 3.21
N LEU A 33 14.81 -15.51 2.83
CA LEU A 33 13.65 -15.92 3.66
C LEU A 33 13.72 -17.41 4.02
N ARG A 34 14.30 -18.26 3.17
CA ARG A 34 14.57 -19.68 3.47
C ARG A 34 15.45 -19.86 4.70
N PHE A 35 16.51 -19.06 4.81
CA PHE A 35 17.38 -19.08 5.98
C PHE A 35 16.60 -18.65 7.22
N ILE A 36 15.78 -17.60 7.13
CA ILE A 36 14.96 -17.13 8.25
C ILE A 36 14.00 -18.22 8.73
N PHE A 37 13.22 -18.83 7.84
CA PHE A 37 12.24 -19.85 8.21
C PHE A 37 12.86 -21.13 8.76
N LYS A 38 14.11 -21.45 8.40
CA LYS A 38 14.87 -22.54 9.04
C LYS A 38 14.99 -22.35 10.56
N TYR A 39 15.08 -21.09 11.02
CA TYR A 39 15.21 -20.75 12.44
C TYR A 39 13.93 -20.17 13.05
N ALA A 40 12.85 -20.07 12.27
CA ALA A 40 11.53 -19.60 12.71
C ALA A 40 10.43 -20.59 12.26
N PRO A 41 10.48 -21.87 12.69
CA PRO A 41 9.56 -22.89 12.21
C PRO A 41 8.11 -22.62 12.60
N GLU A 42 7.87 -21.95 13.74
CA GLU A 42 6.52 -21.55 14.15
C GLU A 42 5.97 -20.46 13.23
N ALA A 43 6.79 -19.48 12.83
CA ALA A 43 6.40 -18.44 11.87
C ALA A 43 6.10 -19.04 10.49
N ALA A 44 6.90 -20.03 10.06
CA ALA A 44 6.67 -20.76 8.84
C ALA A 44 5.32 -21.50 8.87
N LYS A 45 5.03 -22.19 9.98
CA LYS A 45 3.74 -22.87 10.17
C LYS A 45 2.55 -21.92 10.18
N GLU A 46 2.68 -20.76 10.83
CA GLU A 46 1.63 -19.73 10.84
C GLU A 46 1.32 -19.21 9.43
N LEU A 47 2.36 -19.04 8.61
CA LEU A 47 2.24 -18.68 7.20
C LEU A 47 1.89 -19.86 6.28
N GLN A 48 1.56 -21.02 6.84
CA GLN A 48 1.21 -22.25 6.11
C GLN A 48 2.31 -22.69 5.13
N ILE A 49 3.56 -22.54 5.55
CA ILE A 49 4.75 -23.01 4.85
C ILE A 49 5.04 -24.44 5.33
N ASP A 50 4.44 -25.41 4.64
CA ASP A 50 4.55 -26.84 4.98
C ASP A 50 5.87 -27.44 4.45
N SER A 51 6.26 -28.63 4.95
CA SER A 51 7.46 -29.34 4.48
C SER A 51 7.40 -29.77 3.01
N GLU A 52 6.21 -29.78 2.40
CA GLU A 52 5.99 -30.00 0.95
C GLU A 52 5.91 -28.69 0.15
N PHE A 53 5.87 -27.52 0.81
CA PHE A 53 5.77 -26.21 0.16
C PHE A 53 7.16 -25.68 -0.20
N SER A 54 7.49 -25.65 -1.49
CA SER A 54 8.71 -24.99 -1.94
C SER A 54 8.48 -23.47 -1.96
N LEU A 55 9.46 -22.70 -1.48
CA LEU A 55 9.50 -21.25 -1.63
C LEU A 55 9.57 -20.82 -3.12
N GLU A 56 9.84 -21.76 -4.03
CA GLU A 56 9.87 -21.54 -5.47
C GLU A 56 8.46 -21.41 -6.07
N ASN A 57 7.45 -21.98 -5.40
CA ASN A 57 6.04 -21.91 -5.83
C ASN A 57 5.29 -20.71 -5.20
N ILE A 58 5.93 -19.95 -4.31
CA ILE A 58 5.31 -18.80 -3.67
C ILE A 58 5.35 -17.61 -4.61
N GLU A 59 4.24 -16.88 -4.70
CA GLU A 59 4.16 -15.67 -5.50
C GLU A 59 5.24 -14.69 -5.04
N GLN A 60 6.15 -14.40 -5.96
CA GLN A 60 7.10 -13.31 -5.77
C GLN A 60 6.32 -12.00 -5.82
N SER A 61 6.58 -11.13 -4.84
CA SER A 61 6.04 -9.77 -4.90
C SER A 61 6.63 -9.09 -6.13
N ASP A 62 5.77 -8.70 -7.07
CA ASP A 62 6.23 -7.94 -8.23
C ASP A 62 6.73 -6.59 -7.74
N GLN A 63 8.05 -6.41 -7.75
CA GLN A 63 8.75 -5.18 -7.37
C GLN A 63 8.22 -3.95 -8.13
N ARG A 64 7.58 -4.14 -9.30
CA ARG A 64 6.97 -3.06 -10.10
C ARG A 64 5.59 -2.66 -9.61
N THR A 65 4.99 -3.44 -8.71
CA THR A 65 3.71 -3.10 -8.10
C THR A 65 3.87 -1.82 -7.30
N TRP A 66 3.02 -0.85 -7.61
CA TRP A 66 2.92 0.37 -6.83
C TRP A 66 2.51 0.05 -5.38
N THR A 67 3.24 0.59 -4.40
CA THR A 67 2.94 0.43 -2.98
C THR A 67 3.14 1.75 -2.26
N VAL A 68 2.68 1.83 -1.02
CA VAL A 68 2.85 3.04 -0.18
C VAL A 68 4.33 3.41 0.05
N LEU A 69 5.25 2.44 -0.01
CA LEU A 69 6.69 2.68 0.14
C LEU A 69 7.43 2.90 -1.18
N PHE A 70 6.73 2.97 -2.30
CA PHE A 70 7.39 3.14 -3.60
C PHE A 70 8.17 4.48 -3.66
N PRO A 71 9.40 4.53 -4.24
CA PRO A 71 10.13 3.45 -4.91
C PRO A 71 11.01 2.62 -3.98
N VAL A 72 11.03 2.87 -2.66
CA VAL A 72 11.85 2.12 -1.68
C VAL A 72 11.56 0.63 -1.75
N SER A 73 10.34 0.24 -2.12
CA SER A 73 9.98 -1.17 -2.36
C SER A 73 10.88 -1.87 -3.39
N LEU A 74 11.47 -1.15 -4.35
CA LEU A 74 12.40 -1.69 -5.35
C LEU A 74 13.75 -2.12 -4.75
N LEU A 75 14.08 -1.66 -3.53
CA LEU A 75 15.31 -2.02 -2.85
C LEU A 75 15.23 -3.39 -2.16
N PHE A 76 14.03 -3.96 -2.02
CA PHE A 76 13.86 -5.28 -1.42
C PHE A 76 14.00 -6.39 -2.47
N SER A 77 14.93 -7.32 -2.24
CA SER A 77 15.10 -8.52 -3.06
C SER A 77 14.42 -9.73 -2.42
N GLY A 78 13.80 -10.59 -3.23
CA GLY A 78 13.28 -11.87 -2.75
C GLY A 78 12.04 -11.75 -1.86
N SER A 79 11.22 -10.72 -2.09
CA SER A 79 9.95 -10.50 -1.42
C SER A 79 8.95 -11.60 -1.76
N LEU A 80 8.33 -12.21 -0.74
CA LEU A 80 7.35 -13.29 -0.90
C LEU A 80 6.01 -12.87 -0.32
N LYS A 81 4.93 -13.18 -1.05
CA LYS A 81 3.56 -12.94 -0.61
C LYS A 81 2.93 -14.21 -0.06
N PHE A 82 2.30 -14.08 1.10
CA PHE A 82 1.59 -15.16 1.79
C PHE A 82 0.12 -14.76 1.95
N PRO A 83 -0.85 -15.59 1.55
CA PRO A 83 -2.26 -15.29 1.76
C PRO A 83 -2.57 -15.05 3.24
N SER A 84 -3.46 -14.09 3.53
CA SER A 84 -3.89 -13.78 4.89
C SER A 84 -5.40 -13.62 4.96
N LYS A 85 -5.97 -13.89 6.14
CA LYS A 85 -7.39 -13.59 6.40
C LYS A 85 -7.52 -12.15 6.86
N ALA A 86 -8.43 -11.40 6.26
CA ALA A 86 -8.71 -10.01 6.63
C ALA A 86 -9.55 -9.88 7.91
N ASP A 87 -10.08 -10.98 8.45
CA ASP A 87 -11.10 -11.00 9.52
C ASP A 87 -10.71 -10.18 10.75
N ASN A 88 -9.47 -10.28 11.21
CA ASN A 88 -9.02 -9.55 12.40
C ASN A 88 -8.74 -8.07 12.13
N MET A 89 -8.38 -7.71 10.89
CA MET A 89 -8.30 -6.31 10.46
C MET A 89 -9.70 -5.67 10.41
N LEU A 90 -10.71 -6.42 9.97
CA LEU A 90 -12.11 -5.99 9.96
C LEU A 90 -12.72 -5.85 11.36
N LYS A 91 -12.19 -6.58 12.36
CA LYS A 91 -12.59 -6.39 13.76
C LYS A 91 -12.05 -5.09 14.35
N HIS A 92 -10.88 -4.65 13.89
CA HIS A 92 -10.20 -3.49 14.43
C HIS A 92 -10.59 -2.19 13.71
N TYR A 93 -10.61 -2.21 12.37
CA TYR A 93 -10.97 -1.05 11.57
C TYR A 93 -12.41 -1.13 11.07
N SER A 94 -13.19 -0.08 11.36
CA SER A 94 -14.57 0.05 10.88
C SER A 94 -14.67 0.74 9.51
N LYS A 95 -13.67 1.54 9.14
CA LYS A 95 -13.60 2.27 7.86
C LYS A 95 -12.19 2.28 7.35
N PHE A 96 -12.02 1.95 6.07
CA PHE A 96 -10.71 1.98 5.42
C PHE A 96 -10.50 3.32 4.70
N PRO A 97 -9.24 3.65 4.36
CA PRO A 97 -8.95 4.81 3.55
C PRO A 97 -9.75 4.81 2.25
N HIS A 98 -10.32 5.97 1.93
CA HIS A 98 -11.23 6.11 0.82
C HIS A 98 -11.11 7.48 0.16
N LEU A 99 -11.28 7.49 -1.15
CA LEU A 99 -11.32 8.68 -1.99
C LEU A 99 -12.70 8.82 -2.63
N SER A 100 -13.36 9.95 -2.38
CA SER A 100 -14.69 10.26 -2.91
C SER A 100 -14.68 11.55 -3.74
N SER A 101 -15.61 11.67 -4.70
CA SER A 101 -15.84 12.94 -5.42
C SER A 101 -17.00 13.71 -4.79
N TYR A 102 -16.83 15.00 -4.50
CA TYR A 102 -17.84 15.80 -3.78
C TYR A 102 -18.49 16.92 -4.61
N TYR A 103 -18.04 17.16 -5.85
CA TYR A 103 -18.72 18.05 -6.81
C TYR A 103 -18.92 17.36 -8.17
N PRO A 104 -19.98 17.73 -8.92
CA PRO A 104 -20.18 17.25 -10.28
C PRO A 104 -19.02 17.64 -11.18
N ILE A 105 -18.58 16.70 -12.01
CA ILE A 105 -17.51 16.90 -12.99
C ILE A 105 -17.99 17.92 -14.03
N SER A 106 -17.30 19.06 -14.14
CA SER A 106 -17.57 20.03 -15.21
C SER A 106 -17.14 19.46 -16.56
N SER A 107 -18.03 19.47 -17.54
CA SER A 107 -17.84 18.86 -18.87
C SER A 107 -17.41 19.83 -19.96
N THR A 108 -17.21 21.12 -19.65
CA THR A 108 -16.82 22.13 -20.64
C THR A 108 -15.36 22.56 -20.45
N GLY A 109 -14.48 22.16 -21.38
CA GLY A 109 -13.05 22.50 -21.36
C GLY A 109 -12.21 21.53 -20.54
N THR A 110 -11.29 22.06 -19.73
CA THR A 110 -10.49 21.29 -18.76
C THR A 110 -11.38 20.67 -17.70
N ARG A 111 -11.27 19.36 -17.51
CA ARG A 111 -12.12 18.58 -16.59
C ARG A 111 -11.52 18.62 -15.19
N LYS A 112 -12.17 19.32 -14.26
CA LYS A 112 -11.74 19.38 -12.85
C LYS A 112 -12.53 18.38 -12.01
N VAL A 113 -11.81 17.51 -11.31
CA VAL A 113 -12.34 16.50 -10.38
C VAL A 113 -12.01 16.96 -8.97
N PHE A 114 -13.04 17.17 -8.16
CA PHE A 114 -12.92 17.58 -6.77
C PHE A 114 -13.02 16.34 -5.87
N LEU A 115 -11.99 16.10 -5.08
CA LEU A 115 -11.78 14.88 -4.33
C LEU A 115 -11.64 15.13 -2.84
N GLU A 116 -12.20 14.23 -2.05
CA GLU A 116 -12.06 14.17 -0.60
C GLU A 116 -11.40 12.83 -0.23
N LEU A 117 -10.27 12.90 0.48
CA LEU A 117 -9.56 11.76 1.04
C LEU A 117 -9.88 11.65 2.53
N SER A 118 -10.44 10.51 2.91
CA SER A 118 -10.61 10.09 4.29
C SER A 118 -9.63 8.97 4.61
N LEU A 119 -8.93 9.07 5.75
CA LEU A 119 -8.07 8.01 6.28
C LEU A 119 -8.84 6.92 7.03
N GLY A 120 -10.16 7.05 7.17
CA GLY A 120 -11.00 6.09 7.87
C GLY A 120 -10.67 6.00 9.36
N SER A 121 -10.68 4.78 9.89
CA SER A 121 -10.44 4.49 11.30
C SER A 121 -9.00 4.06 11.61
N LEU A 122 -8.05 4.32 10.70
CA LEU A 122 -6.64 3.99 10.91
C LEU A 122 -6.06 4.78 12.10
N GLU A 123 -5.17 4.16 12.86
CA GLU A 123 -4.71 4.70 14.15
C GLU A 123 -3.38 5.45 14.04
N GLU A 124 -2.34 4.81 13.51
CA GLU A 124 -0.97 5.33 13.46
C GLU A 124 -0.53 5.52 12.01
N VAL A 125 -1.30 6.33 11.26
CA VAL A 125 -1.00 6.64 9.86
C VAL A 125 0.32 7.41 9.76
N TRP A 126 1.29 6.78 9.12
CA TRP A 126 2.59 7.40 8.85
C TRP A 126 2.53 8.25 7.57
N VAL A 127 2.01 7.66 6.50
CA VAL A 127 1.94 8.31 5.18
C VAL A 127 0.77 7.78 4.36
N ALA A 128 0.11 8.68 3.64
CA ALA A 128 -0.77 8.36 2.53
C ALA A 128 -0.11 8.82 1.22
N VAL A 129 -0.20 8.00 0.18
CA VAL A 129 0.39 8.28 -1.12
C VAL A 129 -0.66 8.14 -2.20
N LEU A 130 -0.74 9.16 -3.05
CA LEU A 130 -1.57 9.19 -4.24
C LEU A 130 -0.66 9.02 -5.45
N ASN A 131 -0.89 7.98 -6.25
CA ASN A 131 -0.28 7.82 -7.56
C ASN A 131 -1.33 8.11 -8.64
N ILE A 132 -1.14 9.21 -9.36
CA ILE A 132 -2.09 9.71 -10.34
C ILE A 132 -1.54 9.45 -11.74
N THR A 133 -2.32 8.74 -12.55
CA THR A 133 -1.99 8.41 -13.95
C THR A 133 -3.10 8.88 -14.89
N GLY A 134 -2.73 9.23 -16.12
CA GLY A 134 -3.66 9.74 -17.12
C GLY A 134 -3.37 11.21 -17.50
N PRO A 135 -4.34 11.92 -18.09
CA PRO A 135 -4.13 13.23 -18.70
C PRO A 135 -4.12 14.39 -17.69
N LEU A 136 -3.38 14.26 -16.57
CA LEU A 136 -3.27 15.28 -15.54
C LEU A 136 -2.55 16.52 -16.08
N SER A 137 -3.20 17.67 -15.99
CA SER A 137 -2.65 18.96 -16.41
C SER A 137 -2.38 19.91 -15.25
N ASN A 138 -3.11 19.77 -14.14
CA ASN A 138 -2.91 20.58 -12.94
C ASN A 138 -3.51 19.91 -11.70
N TRP A 139 -3.15 20.38 -10.51
CA TRP A 139 -3.70 19.93 -9.24
C TRP A 139 -3.69 21.05 -8.18
N SER A 140 -4.36 20.84 -7.05
CA SER A 140 -4.33 21.82 -5.94
C SER A 140 -3.13 21.67 -5.01
N PHE A 141 -2.30 20.65 -5.20
CA PHE A 141 -1.11 20.41 -4.36
C PHE A 141 0.05 21.32 -4.76
N ALA A 142 0.98 21.54 -3.83
CA ALA A 142 2.26 22.22 -4.08
C ALA A 142 2.10 23.56 -4.84
N ASP A 143 1.20 24.43 -4.39
CA ASP A 143 0.90 25.73 -5.03
C ASP A 143 0.52 25.63 -6.52
N SER A 144 -0.17 24.55 -6.90
CA SER A 144 -0.52 24.21 -8.29
C SER A 144 0.70 24.02 -9.20
N HIS A 145 1.85 23.68 -8.63
CA HIS A 145 3.03 23.29 -9.38
C HIS A 145 2.99 21.79 -9.67
N LEU A 146 2.81 21.43 -10.93
CA LEU A 146 2.85 20.05 -11.38
C LEU A 146 4.27 19.68 -11.83
N ALA A 147 4.97 18.89 -11.01
CA ALA A 147 6.27 18.35 -11.37
C ALA A 147 6.16 17.36 -12.54
N ALA A 148 7.26 17.14 -13.26
CA ALA A 148 7.32 16.14 -14.33
C ALA A 148 6.93 14.75 -13.80
N PRO A 149 6.14 13.97 -14.57
CA PRO A 149 5.74 12.64 -14.13
C PRO A 149 6.94 11.69 -14.06
N GLU A 150 6.88 10.77 -13.11
CA GLU A 150 7.83 9.66 -13.01
C GLU A 150 7.37 8.50 -13.90
N MET A 151 8.32 7.84 -14.58
CA MET A 151 8.07 6.62 -15.34
C MET A 151 8.97 5.52 -14.83
N VAL A 152 8.38 4.44 -14.34
CA VAL A 152 9.12 3.31 -13.77
C VAL A 152 9.07 2.16 -14.75
N ARG A 153 10.24 1.72 -15.25
CA ARG A 153 10.40 0.54 -16.11
C ARG A 153 9.42 0.47 -17.31
N GLY A 154 9.10 1.63 -17.90
CA GLY A 154 8.17 1.73 -19.04
C GLY A 154 6.68 1.68 -18.68
N GLY A 155 6.34 1.78 -17.39
CA GLY A 155 4.97 2.00 -16.92
C GLY A 155 4.40 3.37 -17.32
N PRO A 156 3.10 3.62 -17.08
CA PRO A 156 2.48 4.90 -17.42
C PRO A 156 3.14 6.05 -16.65
N PRO A 157 3.16 7.28 -17.22
CA PRO A 157 3.58 8.47 -16.50
C PRO A 157 2.72 8.69 -15.25
N SER A 158 3.38 8.83 -14.11
CA SER A 158 2.79 8.88 -12.77
C SER A 158 3.15 10.17 -12.05
N HIS A 159 2.17 10.87 -11.50
CA HIS A 159 2.39 11.97 -10.56
C HIS A 159 2.13 11.48 -9.14
N ILE A 160 3.14 11.61 -8.28
CA ILE A 160 3.10 11.08 -6.91
C ILE A 160 2.93 12.24 -5.93
N CYS A 161 1.92 12.16 -5.07
CA CYS A 161 1.73 13.05 -3.94
C CYS A 161 1.82 12.25 -2.64
N ARG A 162 2.65 12.69 -1.69
CA ARG A 162 2.78 12.09 -0.35
C ARG A 162 2.21 13.05 0.68
N LEU A 163 1.28 12.55 1.48
CA LEU A 163 0.64 13.26 2.59
C LEU A 163 1.10 12.59 3.88
N SER A 164 1.87 13.32 4.68
CA SER A 164 2.37 12.85 5.98
C SER A 164 1.54 13.43 7.12
N GLY A 165 1.35 12.64 8.17
CA GLY A 165 0.70 13.06 9.40
C GLY A 165 -0.76 12.62 9.48
N ARG A 166 -1.23 12.51 10.72
CA ARG A 166 -2.62 12.17 11.03
C ARG A 166 -3.47 13.42 11.02
N SER A 167 -4.51 13.43 10.20
CA SER A 167 -5.58 14.42 10.26
C SER A 167 -6.87 13.72 10.71
N GLN A 168 -7.56 14.28 11.71
CA GLN A 168 -8.93 13.86 12.02
C GLN A 168 -9.94 14.39 10.99
N GLN A 169 -9.51 15.32 10.13
CA GLN A 169 -10.31 15.91 9.06
C GLN A 169 -9.93 15.29 7.72
N SER A 170 -10.93 15.10 6.84
CA SER A 170 -10.68 14.72 5.46
C SER A 170 -9.83 15.77 4.74
N TRP A 171 -8.96 15.33 3.84
CA TRP A 171 -8.25 16.24 2.95
C TRP A 171 -9.06 16.46 1.69
N THR A 172 -9.24 17.73 1.32
CA THR A 172 -9.89 18.09 0.06
C THR A 172 -8.86 18.63 -0.92
N PHE A 173 -8.99 18.22 -2.17
CA PHE A 173 -8.12 18.65 -3.26
C PHE A 173 -8.83 18.54 -4.60
N TRP A 174 -8.22 19.07 -5.66
CA TRP A 174 -8.73 18.90 -7.01
C TRP A 174 -7.62 18.47 -7.97
N LEU A 175 -8.03 17.70 -8.98
CA LEU A 175 -7.21 17.28 -10.11
C LEU A 175 -7.83 17.85 -11.37
N GLU A 176 -7.01 18.35 -12.28
CA GLU A 176 -7.44 18.88 -13.56
C GLU A 176 -6.88 18.03 -14.69
N ALA A 177 -7.75 17.60 -15.60
CA ALA A 177 -7.39 16.89 -16.81
C ALA A 177 -7.56 17.77 -18.05
N ASN A 178 -6.61 17.66 -18.98
CA ASN A 178 -6.65 18.35 -20.27
C ASN A 178 -7.37 17.56 -21.38
N SER A 179 -7.87 16.36 -21.07
CA SER A 179 -8.66 15.55 -22.00
C SER A 179 -9.76 14.77 -21.28
N SER A 180 -10.65 14.13 -22.06
CA SER A 180 -11.72 13.27 -21.56
C SER A 180 -11.24 11.89 -21.10
N GLY A 181 -9.95 11.60 -21.19
CA GLY A 181 -9.38 10.34 -20.71
C GLY A 181 -9.56 10.17 -19.19
N PRO A 182 -9.63 8.92 -18.71
CA PRO A 182 -9.80 8.64 -17.29
C PRO A 182 -8.56 9.10 -16.50
N LEU A 183 -8.81 9.74 -15.35
CA LEU A 183 -7.78 9.98 -14.34
C LEU A 183 -7.83 8.81 -13.36
N ARG A 184 -6.78 8.00 -13.37
CA ARG A 184 -6.65 6.89 -12.41
C ARG A 184 -5.86 7.38 -11.20
N VAL A 185 -6.38 7.13 -10.02
CA VAL A 185 -5.74 7.44 -8.74
C VAL A 185 -5.61 6.15 -7.94
N ASP A 186 -4.38 5.72 -7.72
CA ASP A 186 -4.08 4.66 -6.75
C ASP A 186 -3.75 5.31 -5.41
N LEU A 187 -4.60 5.08 -4.41
CA LEU A 187 -4.41 5.53 -3.03
C LEU A 187 -3.76 4.39 -2.25
N ALA A 188 -2.63 4.66 -1.61
CA ALA A 188 -1.97 3.73 -0.70
C ALA A 188 -1.72 4.39 0.66
N VAL A 189 -2.05 3.72 1.76
CA VAL A 189 -1.88 4.27 3.12
C VAL A 189 -1.16 3.27 4.01
N LEU A 190 -0.15 3.76 4.74
CA LEU A 190 0.63 2.98 5.69
C LEU A 190 0.17 3.31 7.11
N ASP A 191 -0.34 2.29 7.80
CA ASP A 191 -0.63 2.33 9.22
C ASP A 191 0.44 1.54 9.98
N GLN A 192 1.09 2.18 10.96
CA GLN A 192 2.06 1.52 11.82
C GLN A 192 1.40 0.72 12.94
N TYR A 193 0.09 0.91 13.14
CA TYR A 193 -0.65 0.09 14.06
C TYR A 193 -0.56 -1.38 13.65
N MET A 194 -0.10 -2.20 14.59
CA MET A 194 -0.04 -3.64 14.41
C MET A 194 -1.33 -4.27 14.94
N ALA A 195 -2.13 -4.86 14.07
CA ALA A 195 -3.22 -5.74 14.52
C ALA A 195 -2.67 -7.00 15.21
N ASP A 196 -3.52 -7.67 15.99
CA ASP A 196 -3.12 -8.81 16.83
C ASP A 196 -2.46 -9.95 16.04
N ASP A 197 -2.90 -10.23 14.82
CA ASP A 197 -2.28 -11.26 13.97
C ASP A 197 -0.87 -10.88 13.56
N LEU A 198 -0.66 -9.62 13.16
CA LEU A 198 0.66 -9.14 12.78
C LEU A 198 1.60 -9.09 13.99
N ARG A 199 1.08 -8.78 15.19
CA ARG A 199 1.84 -8.88 16.46
C ARG A 199 2.22 -10.33 16.77
N THR A 200 1.26 -11.24 16.60
CA THR A 200 1.47 -12.68 16.82
C THR A 200 2.53 -13.19 15.86
N LEU A 201 2.37 -12.96 14.55
CA LEU A 201 3.33 -13.34 13.53
C LEU A 201 4.72 -12.75 13.80
N LYS A 202 4.82 -11.45 14.13
CA LYS A 202 6.09 -10.82 14.52
C LYS A 202 6.75 -11.54 15.70
N SER A 203 5.97 -11.97 16.69
CA SER A 203 6.49 -12.63 17.90
C SER A 203 7.06 -14.04 17.66
N LEU A 204 6.72 -14.66 16.52
CA LEU A 204 7.21 -15.98 16.14
C LEU A 204 8.63 -15.95 15.55
N PHE A 205 9.17 -14.77 15.23
CA PHE A 205 10.53 -14.65 14.73
C PHE A 205 11.57 -14.61 15.88
N PRO A 206 12.77 -15.20 15.66
CA PRO A 206 13.85 -15.16 16.63
C PRO A 206 14.26 -13.75 17.04
N LYS A 207 14.64 -13.56 18.30
CA LYS A 207 15.06 -12.26 18.87
C LYS A 207 16.28 -11.61 18.21
N TRP A 208 17.07 -12.37 17.45
CA TRP A 208 18.23 -11.85 16.71
C TRP A 208 17.86 -11.27 15.34
N ILE A 209 16.59 -11.41 14.93
CA ILE A 209 15.98 -10.74 13.79
C ILE A 209 15.24 -9.51 14.31
N ASP A 210 15.63 -8.34 13.81
CA ASP A 210 14.82 -7.14 13.96
C ASP A 210 13.68 -7.17 12.93
N VAL A 211 12.45 -7.13 13.42
CA VAL A 211 11.24 -7.24 12.61
C VAL A 211 10.52 -5.91 12.57
N THR A 212 10.57 -5.25 11.42
CA THR A 212 9.76 -4.07 11.12
C THR A 212 8.42 -4.52 10.54
N ALA A 213 7.32 -4.19 11.21
CA ALA A 213 5.99 -4.62 10.82
C ALA A 213 5.04 -3.43 10.68
N TYR A 214 4.20 -3.45 9.66
CA TYR A 214 3.19 -2.42 9.41
C TYR A 214 2.07 -2.94 8.50
N SER A 215 0.99 -2.18 8.38
CA SER A 215 -0.12 -2.46 7.47
C SER A 215 -0.16 -1.45 6.32
N SER A 216 -0.42 -1.93 5.11
CA SER A 216 -0.59 -1.11 3.91
C SER A 216 -1.96 -1.40 3.31
N PHE A 217 -2.75 -0.35 3.09
CA PHE A 217 -4.04 -0.44 2.42
C PHE A 217 -3.94 0.25 1.07
N ILE A 218 -4.43 -0.39 0.02
CA ILE A 218 -4.42 0.18 -1.33
C ILE A 218 -5.80 0.11 -1.96
N SER A 219 -6.16 1.14 -2.71
CA SER A 219 -7.36 1.18 -3.53
C SER A 219 -7.09 1.94 -4.83
N THR A 220 -7.80 1.56 -5.88
CA THR A 220 -7.71 2.19 -7.20
C THR A 220 -9.05 2.82 -7.56
N TYR A 221 -9.00 4.07 -8.00
CA TYR A 221 -10.14 4.84 -8.46
C TYR A 221 -9.92 5.31 -9.89
N ALA A 222 -10.99 5.42 -10.67
CA ALA A 222 -10.99 6.02 -11.99
C ALA A 222 -12.06 7.10 -12.04
N PHE A 223 -11.66 8.31 -12.39
CA PHE A 223 -12.54 9.48 -12.50
C PHE A 223 -12.59 9.97 -13.94
#